data_AF-A0A328U166-F1
#
_entry.id   AF-A0A328U166-F1
#
_cell.length_a   1.000
_cell.length_b   1.000
_cell.length_c   1.000
_cell.angle_alpha   90.00
_cell.angle_beta   90.00
_cell.angle_gamma   90.00
#
_symmetry.space_group_name_H-M   'P 1'
#
loop_
_entity.id
_entity.type
_entity.pdbx_description
1 polymer ?
#
loop_
_entity_poly.entity_id
_entity_poly.type
_entity_poly.pdbx_seq_one_letter_code
_entity_poly.pdbx_strand_id
1 'polypeptide(L)'
;MAKLNQCQSCGMPMKKSGEFGTEKGGTPSEKYCHHCYQNGEWVHPDASFDEFYAFSLKKFQESDMNRIEKFFLNKMYTKKFLKKLERWR
;
A
#
# COMPACT_ATOMS: atom_id res chain seq x y z
N MET A 1 1.65 22.63 1.09
CA MET A 1 1.79 21.52 0.12
C MET A 1 1.29 20.26 0.82
N ALA A 2 0.21 19.64 0.36
CA ALA A 2 -0.29 18.42 1.00
C ALA A 2 0.78 17.32 0.82
N LYS A 3 1.41 16.92 1.91
CA LYS A 3 2.37 15.81 1.93
C LYS A 3 1.57 14.55 1.57
N LEU A 4 1.67 14.10 0.32
CA LEU A 4 1.08 12.84 -0.13
C LEU A 4 1.85 11.72 0.58
N ASN A 5 1.29 11.23 1.68
CA ASN A 5 1.88 10.13 2.42
C ASN A 5 1.61 8.84 1.63
N GLN A 6 2.61 8.38 0.89
CA GLN A 6 2.53 7.10 0.19
C GLN A 6 2.83 5.95 1.16
N CYS A 7 2.06 4.87 1.07
CA CYS A 7 2.26 3.68 1.88
C CYS A 7 3.64 3.07 1.59
N GLN A 8 4.47 2.91 2.62
CA GLN A 8 5.81 2.33 2.50
C GLN A 8 5.82 0.79 2.39
N SER A 9 4.65 0.18 2.14
CA SER A 9 4.48 -1.27 1.90
C SER A 9 3.89 -1.54 0.52
N CYS A 10 2.75 -0.95 0.19
CA CYS A 10 2.09 -1.13 -1.10
C CYS A 10 2.18 0.09 -2.02
N GLY A 11 2.83 1.18 -1.64
CA GLY A 11 2.98 2.37 -2.49
C GLY A 11 1.68 3.14 -2.79
N MET A 12 0.55 2.76 -2.17
CA MET A 12 -0.73 3.44 -2.34
C MET A 12 -0.67 4.86 -1.76
N PRO A 13 -1.15 5.89 -2.47
CA PRO A 13 -1.28 7.22 -1.89
C PRO A 13 -2.34 7.22 -0.77
N MET A 14 -1.96 7.67 0.42
CA MET A 14 -2.85 7.87 1.57
C MET A 14 -3.14 9.37 1.70
N LYS A 15 -4.40 9.74 1.53
CA LYS A 15 -4.89 11.13 1.60
C LYS A 15 -5.81 11.34 2.79
N LYS A 16 -6.57 10.32 3.21
CA LYS A 16 -7.57 10.41 4.28
C LYS A 16 -7.12 9.66 5.51
N SER A 17 -7.52 10.13 6.69
CA SER A 17 -7.21 9.53 7.99
C SER A 17 -7.60 8.04 8.08
N GLY A 18 -8.69 7.64 7.43
CA GLY A 18 -9.15 6.24 7.40
C GLY A 18 -8.34 5.33 6.46
N GLU A 19 -7.42 5.87 5.66
CA GLU A 19 -6.55 5.07 4.80
C GLU A 19 -5.30 4.59 5.54
N PHE A 20 -4.92 5.28 6.62
CA PHE A 20 -3.77 4.94 7.46
C PHE A 20 -4.06 3.68 8.28
N GLY A 21 -3.04 2.84 8.45
CA GLY A 21 -3.11 1.67 9.31
C GLY A 21 -3.14 2.03 10.79
N THR A 22 -3.12 1.03 11.65
CA THR A 22 -3.07 1.22 13.11
C THR A 22 -1.85 0.51 13.70
N GLU A 23 -1.18 1.18 14.62
CA GLU A 23 -0.11 0.62 15.44
C GLU A 23 -0.68 -0.20 16.60
N LYS A 24 0.20 -0.93 17.30
CA LYS A 24 -0.15 -1.66 18.51
C LYS A 24 -0.61 -0.66 19.59
N GLY A 25 -1.91 -0.60 19.84
CA GLY A 25 -2.53 0.38 20.72
C GLY A 25 -3.55 1.30 20.03
N GLY A 26 -3.76 1.15 18.73
CA GLY A 26 -4.83 1.84 17.99
C GLY A 26 -4.46 3.24 17.49
N THR A 27 -3.21 3.67 17.65
CA THR A 27 -2.75 4.94 17.06
C THR A 27 -2.58 4.80 15.54
N PRO A 28 -2.91 5.81 14.73
CA PRO A 28 -2.71 5.74 13.29
C PRO A 28 -1.23 5.60 12.91
N SER A 29 -0.93 4.72 11.96
CA SER A 29 0.40 4.58 11.38
C SER A 29 0.63 5.70 10.35
N GLU A 30 1.77 6.39 10.42
CA GLU A 30 2.08 7.48 9.47
C GLU A 30 2.57 6.98 8.11
N LYS A 31 3.09 5.75 8.06
CA LYS A 31 3.83 5.20 6.91
C LYS A 31 3.08 4.13 6.15
N TYR A 32 2.19 3.40 6.81
CA TYR A 32 1.50 2.25 6.25
C TYR A 32 -0.01 2.46 6.22
N CYS A 33 -0.64 1.93 5.18
CA CYS A 33 -2.09 1.95 5.04
C CYS A 33 -2.74 0.78 5.77
N HIS A 34 -4.03 0.92 6.08
CA HIS A 34 -4.82 -0.11 6.75
C HIS A 34 -4.88 -1.42 5.96
N HIS A 35 -4.77 -1.41 4.63
CA HIS A 35 -4.73 -2.68 3.87
C HIS A 35 -3.42 -3.46 4.05
N CYS A 36 -2.33 -2.79 4.43
CA CYS A 36 -1.04 -3.44 4.61
C CYS A 36 -0.75 -3.79 6.07
N TYR A 37 -1.17 -2.92 6.99
CA TYR A 37 -0.76 -2.97 8.38
C TYR A 37 -1.92 -2.52 9.29
N GLN A 38 -2.27 -3.37 10.25
CA GLN A 38 -3.34 -3.12 11.22
C GLN A 38 -2.94 -3.65 12.58
N ASN A 39 -3.26 -2.89 13.62
CA ASN A 39 -3.08 -3.23 15.03
C ASN A 39 -1.65 -3.64 15.41
N GLY A 40 -0.63 -3.11 14.72
CA GLY A 40 0.75 -3.51 14.96
C GLY A 40 1.23 -4.70 14.15
N GLU A 41 0.41 -5.25 13.26
CA GLU A 41 0.68 -6.47 12.52
C GLU A 41 0.51 -6.29 11.01
N TRP A 42 1.35 -6.96 10.24
CA TRP A 42 1.21 -7.02 8.79
C TRP A 42 0.02 -7.90 8.43
N VAL A 43 -0.84 -7.43 7.52
CA VAL A 43 -1.97 -8.23 7.02
C VAL A 43 -1.48 -9.46 6.22
N HIS A 44 -0.27 -9.37 5.66
CA HIS A 44 0.38 -10.45 4.92
C HIS A 44 1.84 -10.61 5.39
N PRO A 45 2.10 -11.19 6.56
CA PRO A 45 3.45 -11.34 7.10
C PRO A 45 4.24 -12.43 6.35
N ASP A 46 3.57 -13.50 5.91
CA ASP A 46 4.20 -14.67 5.29
C ASP A 46 4.33 -14.58 3.76
N ALA A 47 3.73 -13.55 3.15
CA ALA A 47 3.77 -13.39 1.70
C ALA A 47 5.17 -12.97 1.23
N SER A 48 5.72 -13.69 0.26
CA SER A 48 6.95 -13.28 -0.42
C SER A 48 6.73 -11.97 -1.21
N PHE A 49 7.83 -11.29 -1.56
CA PHE A 49 7.77 -10.05 -2.33
C PHE A 49 6.94 -10.17 -3.62
N ASP A 50 7.15 -11.25 -4.38
CA ASP A 50 6.47 -11.47 -5.65
C ASP A 50 4.99 -11.80 -5.47
N GLU A 51 4.66 -12.60 -4.45
CA GLU A 51 3.27 -12.90 -4.07
C GLU A 51 2.54 -11.66 -3.60
N PHE A 52 3.17 -10.85 -2.74
CA PHE A 52 2.59 -9.61 -2.26
C PHE A 52 2.39 -8.60 -3.41
N TYR A 53 3.35 -8.49 -4.32
CA TYR A 53 3.22 -7.64 -5.50
C TYR A 53 2.02 -8.06 -6.36
N ALA A 54 1.90 -9.36 -6.66
CA ALA A 54 0.79 -9.90 -7.44
C ALA A 54 -0.56 -9.68 -6.73
N PHE A 55 -0.60 -9.92 -5.42
CA PHE A 55 -1.79 -9.69 -4.60
C PHE A 55 -2.20 -8.21 -4.57
N SER A 56 -1.27 -7.30 -4.29
CA SER A 56 -1.56 -5.87 -4.21
C SER A 56 -1.97 -5.32 -5.57
N LEU A 57 -1.33 -5.75 -6.67
CA LEU A 57 -1.71 -5.38 -8.03
C LEU A 57 -3.13 -5.84 -8.36
N LYS A 58 -3.46 -7.09 -8.02
CA LYS A 58 -4.82 -7.63 -8.20
C LYS A 58 -5.85 -6.82 -7.41
N LYS A 59 -5.53 -6.45 -6.16
CA LYS A 59 -6.41 -5.60 -5.34
C LYS A 59 -6.63 -4.20 -5.92
N PHE A 60 -5.60 -3.58 -6.48
CA PHE A 60 -5.77 -2.31 -7.21
C PHE A 60 -6.67 -2.47 -8.43
N GLN A 61 -6.57 -3.57 -9.17
CA GLN A 61 -7.41 -3.84 -10.33
C GLN A 61 -8.88 -4.12 -9.96
N GLU A 62 -9.11 -4.76 -8.81
CA GLU A 62 -10.44 -5.01 -8.23
C GLU A 62 -11.10 -3.74 -7.65
N SER A 63 -10.31 -2.71 -7.30
CA SER A 63 -10.84 -1.47 -6.74
C SER A 63 -11.78 -0.73 -7.70
N ASP A 64 -12.69 0.10 -7.18
CA ASP A 64 -13.68 0.86 -7.97
C ASP A 64 -13.09 2.09 -8.69
N MET A 65 -11.83 1.98 -9.12
CA MET A 65 -11.13 3.01 -9.89
C MET A 65 -11.56 3.01 -11.35
N ASN A 66 -11.57 4.18 -11.97
CA ASN A 66 -11.89 4.30 -13.38
C ASN A 66 -10.79 3.66 -14.26
N ARG A 67 -11.15 3.31 -15.50
CA ARG A 67 -10.28 2.52 -16.40
C ARG A 67 -8.94 3.20 -16.69
N ILE A 68 -8.93 4.54 -16.72
CA ILE A 68 -7.74 5.36 -16.96
C ILE A 68 -6.80 5.31 -15.74
N GLU A 69 -7.31 5.55 -14.53
CA GLU A 69 -6.52 5.46 -13.29
C GLU A 69 -5.92 4.07 -13.11
N LYS A 70 -6.70 3.00 -13.34
CA LYS A 70 -6.19 1.63 -13.31
C LYS A 70 -5.05 1.40 -14.28
N PHE A 71 -5.16 1.95 -15.50
CA PHE A 71 -4.10 1.84 -16.50
C PHE A 71 -2.82 2.55 -16.05
N PHE A 72 -2.93 3.78 -15.54
CA PHE A 72 -1.78 4.54 -15.03
C PHE A 72 -1.15 3.87 -13.80
N LEU A 73 -1.96 3.39 -12.85
CA LEU A 73 -1.50 2.65 -11.70
C LEU A 73 -0.75 1.39 -12.13
N ASN A 74 -1.32 0.53 -12.97
CA ASN A 74 -0.63 -0.67 -13.46
C ASN A 74 0.70 -0.36 -14.17
N LYS A 75 0.77 0.77 -14.89
CA LYS A 75 2.01 1.23 -15.56
C LYS A 75 3.08 1.73 -14.60
N MET A 76 2.71 2.50 -13.57
CA MET A 76 3.66 3.02 -12.58
C MET A 76 4.02 2.00 -11.49
N TYR A 77 3.08 1.10 -11.18
CA TYR A 77 3.20 0.08 -10.15
C TYR A 77 4.09 -1.06 -10.63
N THR A 78 5.41 -0.87 -10.48
CA THR A 78 6.41 -1.84 -10.90
C THR A 78 7.10 -2.48 -9.70
N LYS A 79 7.63 -3.69 -9.88
CA LYS A 79 8.47 -4.35 -8.86
C LYS A 79 9.64 -3.46 -8.41
N LYS A 80 10.24 -2.69 -9.34
CA LYS A 80 11.33 -1.76 -9.03
C LYS A 80 10.88 -0.63 -8.12
N PHE A 81 9.67 -0.13 -8.28
CA PHE A 81 9.08 0.86 -7.38
C PHE A 81 8.84 0.25 -6.00
N LEU A 82 8.23 -0.94 -5.94
CA LEU A 82 7.97 -1.61 -4.66
C LEU A 82 9.24 -1.91 -3.86
N LYS A 83 10.32 -2.36 -4.52
CA LYS A 83 11.64 -2.58 -3.90
C LYS A 83 12.28 -1.32 -3.30
N LYS A 84 11.81 -0.12 -3.62
CA LYS A 84 12.33 1.13 -3.03
C LYS A 84 11.61 1.51 -1.73
N LEU A 85 10.49 0.88 -1.42
CA LEU A 85 9.69 1.18 -0.23
C LEU A 85 10.32 0.54 1.01
N GLU A 86 10.15 1.18 2.19
CA GLU A 86 10.82 0.73 3.42
C GLU A 86 10.58 -0.74 3.79
N ARG A 87 9.40 -1.31 3.49
CA ARG A 87 9.10 -2.72 3.79
C ARG A 87 9.97 -3.70 2.97
N TRP A 88 10.33 -3.32 1.75
CA TRP A 88 10.98 -4.20 0.77
C TRP A 88 12.41 -3.78 0.43
N ARG A 89 12.90 -2.74 1.11
CA ARG A 89 14.28 -2.27 1.04
C ARG A 89 15.14 -3.09 1.99
#